data_AF-A0A7K2XM09-F1
#
_entry.id   AF-A0A7K2XM09-F1
#
_cell.length_a   1.000
_cell.length_b   1.000
_cell.length_c   1.000
_cell.angle_alpha   90.00
_cell.angle_beta   90.00
_cell.angle_gamma   90.00
#
_symmetry.space_group_name_H-M   'P 1'
#
loop_
_entity.id
_entity.type
_entity.pdbx_description
1 polymer ?
#
loop_
_entity_poly.entity_id
_entity_poly.type
_entity_poly.pdbx_seq_one_letter_code
_entity_poly.pdbx_strand_id
1 'polypeptide(L)'
;MTRTESGVPDARDTAEAAWEPGRRFVLRVAGLPVETVHGLRCPGTRRWADAVLDEEERLAAEGALLGDLLHALVGATAAPGDGDGDAGVRRALLDLRRRIFNNRLPADPDAAVRLVAGLDREAGERTARWLRGRARLAELTAEGAELLDGELRESRGALRRVLAEER
;
A
#
# COMPACT_ATOMS: atom_id res chain seq x y z
N MET A 1 -11.32 -56.04 37.68
CA MET A 1 -10.14 -55.19 37.47
C MET A 1 -10.05 -54.84 35.99
N THR A 2 -10.13 -53.53 35.73
CA THR A 2 -9.70 -52.80 34.52
C THR A 2 -10.09 -53.36 33.15
N ARG A 3 -11.19 -52.85 32.59
CA ARG A 3 -11.26 -52.60 31.14
C ARG A 3 -11.48 -51.11 30.93
N THR A 4 -10.48 -50.51 30.32
CA THR A 4 -10.37 -49.15 29.84
C THR A 4 -11.53 -48.85 28.88
N GLU A 5 -12.46 -47.98 29.28
CA GLU A 5 -13.30 -47.24 28.34
C GLU A 5 -12.64 -45.88 28.13
N SER A 6 -11.99 -45.67 26.99
CA SER A 6 -11.79 -44.31 26.47
C SER A 6 -11.22 -44.37 25.05
N GLY A 7 -11.87 -43.67 24.13
CA GLY A 7 -11.20 -43.21 22.92
C GLY A 7 -11.79 -43.70 21.59
N VAL A 8 -13.10 -43.63 21.40
CA VAL A 8 -13.62 -43.24 20.09
C VAL A 8 -14.56 -42.07 20.35
N PRO A 9 -14.30 -40.85 19.82
CA PRO A 9 -15.27 -39.77 19.92
C PRO A 9 -16.56 -40.26 19.25
N ASP A 10 -17.63 -40.34 20.04
CA ASP A 10 -18.97 -40.62 19.55
C ASP A 10 -19.29 -39.54 18.51
N ALA A 11 -19.57 -39.95 17.27
CA ALA A 11 -19.89 -39.09 16.14
C ALA A 11 -21.24 -38.34 16.31
N ARG A 12 -21.73 -38.23 17.54
CA ARG A 12 -22.97 -37.56 17.95
C ARG A 12 -22.76 -36.11 18.40
N ASP A 13 -21.52 -35.67 18.59
CA ASP A 13 -21.24 -34.28 19.01
C ASP A 13 -21.09 -33.28 17.84
N THR A 14 -21.36 -33.74 16.61
CA THR A 14 -21.60 -32.89 15.43
C THR A 14 -23.06 -32.94 14.99
N ALA A 15 -23.99 -33.12 15.94
CA ALA A 15 -25.34 -32.66 15.69
C ALA A 15 -25.27 -31.13 15.60
N GLU A 16 -25.31 -30.60 14.38
CA GLU A 16 -25.57 -29.18 14.13
C GLU A 16 -26.69 -28.75 15.08
N ALA A 17 -26.34 -27.96 16.08
CA ALA A 17 -27.31 -27.36 16.97
C ALA A 17 -28.17 -26.43 16.11
N ALA A 18 -29.28 -26.96 15.61
CA ALA A 18 -30.24 -26.22 14.81
C ALA A 18 -30.78 -25.09 15.67
N TRP A 19 -30.26 -23.89 15.45
CA TRP A 19 -30.75 -22.71 16.12
C TRP A 19 -32.13 -22.37 15.52
N GLU A 20 -33.17 -22.49 16.34
CA GLU A 20 -34.51 -22.04 15.98
C GLU A 20 -34.89 -20.84 16.85
N PRO A 21 -35.45 -19.76 16.27
CA PRO A 21 -36.09 -18.72 17.06
C PRO A 21 -37.18 -19.35 17.93
N GLY A 22 -37.15 -19.08 19.24
CA GLY A 22 -38.19 -19.57 20.14
C GLY A 22 -39.59 -19.11 19.70
N ARG A 23 -40.64 -19.80 20.18
CA ARG A 23 -42.06 -19.56 19.82
C ARG A 23 -42.53 -18.10 19.87
N ARG A 24 -41.84 -17.25 20.64
CA ARG A 24 -42.04 -15.80 20.66
C ARG A 24 -40.67 -15.16 20.49
N PHE A 25 -40.44 -14.52 19.35
CA PHE A 25 -39.22 -13.77 19.10
C PHE A 25 -39.55 -12.37 18.59
N VAL A 26 -38.62 -11.45 18.78
CA VAL A 26 -38.71 -10.08 18.26
C VAL A 26 -37.62 -9.92 17.21
N LEU A 27 -38.00 -9.41 16.03
CA LEU A 27 -37.10 -9.11 14.94
C LEU A 27 -37.07 -7.60 14.72
N ARG A 28 -35.88 -7.01 14.77
CA ARG A 28 -35.64 -5.64 14.32
C ARG A 28 -35.05 -5.69 12.92
N VAL A 29 -35.77 -5.14 11.95
CA VAL A 29 -35.34 -5.03 10.56
C VAL A 29 -34.99 -3.57 10.27
N ALA A 30 -33.95 -3.36 9.47
CA ALA A 30 -33.62 -2.02 8.98
C ALA A 30 -34.76 -1.47 8.11
N GLY A 31 -34.94 -0.15 8.13
CA GLY A 31 -35.97 0.51 7.33
C GLY A 31 -35.67 0.58 5.83
N LEU A 32 -34.46 0.16 5.42
CA LEU A 32 -34.00 0.15 4.04
C LEU A 32 -33.26 -1.18 3.74
N PRO A 33 -33.40 -1.72 2.52
CA PRO A 33 -32.60 -2.84 2.05
C PRO A 33 -31.10 -2.52 2.05
N VAL A 34 -30.25 -3.53 2.18
CA VAL A 34 -28.79 -3.34 2.13
C VAL A 34 -28.33 -2.91 0.73
N GLU A 35 -29.09 -3.27 -0.30
CA GLU A 35 -28.87 -2.92 -1.69
C GLU A 35 -28.93 -1.40 -1.91
N THR A 36 -29.67 -0.67 -1.06
CA THR A 36 -29.73 0.80 -1.08
C THR A 36 -28.35 1.43 -0.94
N VAL A 37 -27.42 0.82 -0.19
CA VAL A 37 -26.07 1.37 -0.03
C VAL A 37 -25.13 1.00 -1.19
N HIS A 38 -25.50 0.08 -2.09
CA HIS A 38 -24.63 -0.30 -3.21
C HIS A 38 -24.36 0.87 -4.14
N GLY A 39 -25.38 1.68 -4.44
CA GLY A 39 -25.23 2.90 -5.25
C GLY A 39 -24.49 4.03 -4.55
N LEU A 40 -24.23 3.93 -3.24
CA LEU A 40 -23.48 4.92 -2.48
C LEU A 40 -21.98 4.62 -2.43
N ARG A 41 -21.57 3.43 -2.88
CA ARG A 41 -20.17 3.00 -2.88
C ARG A 41 -19.39 3.71 -3.99
N CYS A 42 -18.11 3.94 -3.72
CA CYS A 42 -17.12 4.47 -4.66
C CYS A 42 -16.01 3.42 -4.86
N PRO A 43 -16.30 2.29 -5.55
CA PRO A 43 -15.37 1.17 -5.63
C PRO A 43 -14.10 1.48 -6.43
N GLY A 44 -14.16 2.39 -7.41
CA GLY A 44 -12.99 2.87 -8.14
C GLY A 44 -12.05 3.65 -7.22
N THR A 45 -12.58 4.63 -6.50
CA THR A 45 -11.88 5.44 -5.50
C THR A 45 -11.27 4.57 -4.43
N ARG A 46 -12.00 3.56 -3.93
CA ARG A 46 -11.46 2.62 -2.95
C ARG A 46 -10.23 1.89 -3.52
N ARG A 47 -10.33 1.29 -4.72
CA ARG A 47 -9.21 0.57 -5.33
C ARG A 47 -8.02 1.48 -5.61
N TRP A 48 -8.29 2.71 -6.05
CA TRP A 48 -7.25 3.73 -6.24
C TRP A 48 -6.54 4.06 -4.93
N ALA A 49 -7.29 4.29 -3.84
CA ALA A 49 -6.72 4.57 -2.53
C ALA A 49 -5.89 3.38 -2.01
N ASP A 50 -6.40 2.16 -2.14
CA ASP A 50 -5.66 0.93 -1.81
C ASP A 50 -4.34 0.87 -2.62
N ALA A 51 -4.39 1.14 -3.94
CA ALA A 51 -3.19 1.13 -4.79
C ALA A 51 -2.17 2.23 -4.43
N VAL A 52 -2.62 3.41 -4.01
CA VAL A 52 -1.73 4.49 -3.53
C VAL A 52 -1.03 4.05 -2.24
N LEU A 53 -1.78 3.51 -1.27
CA LEU A 53 -1.23 3.08 0.02
C LEU A 53 -0.25 1.92 -0.14
N ASP A 54 -0.60 0.92 -0.96
CA ASP A 54 0.27 -0.23 -1.24
C ASP A 54 1.60 0.22 -1.87
N GLU A 55 1.55 1.16 -2.81
CA GLU A 55 2.74 1.68 -3.49
C GLU A 55 3.58 2.59 -2.59
N GLU A 56 2.95 3.37 -1.70
CA GLU A 56 3.64 4.14 -0.66
C GLU A 56 4.40 3.22 0.32
N GLU A 57 3.75 2.17 0.81
CA GLU A 57 4.38 1.18 1.69
C GLU A 57 5.55 0.48 1.01
N ARG A 58 5.34 0.04 -0.25
CA ARG A 58 6.38 -0.59 -1.07
C ARG A 58 7.59 0.33 -1.25
N LEU A 59 7.38 1.60 -1.60
CA LEU A 59 8.45 2.58 -1.80
C LEU A 59 9.18 2.94 -0.51
N ALA A 60 8.48 2.98 0.63
CA ALA A 60 9.09 3.20 1.93
C ALA A 60 10.02 2.04 2.30
N ALA A 61 9.56 0.79 2.13
CA ALA A 61 10.38 -0.40 2.38
C ALA A 61 11.60 -0.47 1.46
N GLU A 62 11.42 -0.25 0.15
CA GLU A 62 12.53 -0.23 -0.81
C GLU A 62 13.50 0.92 -0.56
N GLY A 63 12.98 2.10 -0.17
CA GLY A 63 13.78 3.28 0.15
C GLY A 63 14.66 3.08 1.38
N ALA A 64 14.18 2.36 2.39
CA ALA A 64 14.97 2.00 3.57
C ALA A 64 16.16 1.09 3.18
N LEU A 65 15.88 0.00 2.45
CA LEU A 65 16.91 -0.93 1.97
C LEU A 65 17.94 -0.23 1.07
N LEU A 66 17.48 0.65 0.19
CA LEU A 66 18.35 1.42 -0.68
C LEU A 66 19.18 2.44 0.11
N GLY A 67 18.61 3.04 1.15
CA GLY A 67 19.32 3.94 2.06
C GLY A 67 20.54 3.29 2.71
N ASP A 68 20.42 2.03 3.13
CA ASP A 68 21.51 1.25 3.71
C ASP A 68 22.59 0.92 2.68
N LEU A 69 22.19 0.54 1.46
CA LEU A 69 23.14 0.31 0.35
C LEU A 69 23.92 1.57 0.00
N LEU A 70 23.24 2.72 -0.10
CA LEU A 70 23.89 4.00 -0.36
C LEU A 70 24.81 4.41 0.80
N HIS A 71 24.46 4.07 2.04
CA HIS A 71 25.34 4.32 3.18
C HIS A 71 26.66 3.54 3.07
N ALA A 72 26.60 2.27 2.65
CA ALA A 72 27.80 1.47 2.41
C ALA A 72 28.67 2.07 1.30
N LEU A 73 28.07 2.50 0.18
CA LEU A 73 28.79 3.16 -0.93
C LEU A 73 29.46 4.48 -0.49
N VAL A 74 28.78 5.29 0.32
CA VAL A 74 29.36 6.51 0.92
C VAL A 74 30.60 6.19 1.77
N GLY A 75 30.59 5.06 2.48
CA GLY A 75 31.73 4.59 3.27
C GLY A 75 32.92 4.15 2.40
N ALA A 76 32.65 3.52 1.26
CA ALA A 76 33.67 3.10 0.31
C ALA A 76 34.38 4.30 -0.36
N THR A 77 33.64 5.38 -0.65
CA THR A 77 34.17 6.67 -1.19
C THR A 77 34.83 7.56 -0.10
N ALA A 78 35.30 6.97 0.98
CA ALA A 78 35.98 7.68 2.08
C ALA A 78 37.28 6.98 2.50
N ALA A 79 37.67 5.90 1.81
CA ALA A 79 38.91 5.19 2.08
C ALA A 79 40.12 6.08 1.71
N PRO A 80 41.25 5.98 2.43
CA PRO A 80 42.41 6.83 2.19
C PRO A 80 43.12 6.40 0.89
N GLY A 81 42.83 7.11 -0.19
CA GLY A 81 43.47 6.96 -1.49
C GLY A 81 42.72 7.79 -2.53
N ASP A 82 43.37 8.84 -3.03
CA ASP A 82 43.07 9.56 -4.27
C ASP A 82 41.99 10.67 -4.29
N GLY A 83 42.45 11.91 -3.99
CA GLY A 83 42.04 13.11 -4.75
C GLY A 83 40.71 13.82 -4.41
N ASP A 84 40.65 15.11 -4.76
CA ASP A 84 39.51 16.03 -4.55
C ASP A 84 38.20 15.59 -5.26
N GLY A 85 38.30 14.65 -6.21
CA GLY A 85 37.17 14.08 -6.94
C GLY A 85 36.21 13.24 -6.08
N ASP A 86 36.73 12.58 -5.03
CA ASP A 86 35.94 11.69 -4.18
C ASP A 86 34.97 12.46 -3.26
N ALA A 87 35.34 13.71 -2.91
CA ALA A 87 34.50 14.61 -2.11
C ALA A 87 33.23 15.08 -2.87
N GLY A 88 33.27 15.16 -4.20
CA GLY A 88 32.10 15.48 -5.02
C GLY A 88 31.10 14.33 -5.07
N VAL A 89 31.59 13.12 -5.35
CA VAL A 89 30.80 11.88 -5.39
C VAL A 89 30.13 11.62 -4.04
N ARG A 90 30.89 11.71 -2.95
CA ARG A 90 30.37 11.51 -1.59
C ARG A 90 29.22 12.46 -1.25
N ARG A 91 29.34 13.74 -1.60
CA ARG A 91 28.26 14.73 -1.37
C ARG A 91 27.00 14.39 -2.17
N ALA A 92 27.16 13.99 -3.43
CA ALA A 92 26.04 13.60 -4.28
C ALA A 92 25.31 12.36 -3.73
N LEU A 93 26.05 11.34 -3.25
CA LEU A 93 25.45 10.16 -2.61
C LEU A 93 24.70 10.50 -1.32
N LEU A 94 25.23 11.42 -0.50
CA LEU A 94 24.56 11.87 0.72
C LEU A 94 23.26 12.64 0.42
N ASP A 95 23.25 13.51 -0.59
CA ASP A 95 22.02 14.18 -1.02
C ASP A 95 20.99 13.17 -1.54
N LEU A 96 21.42 12.24 -2.39
CA LEU A 96 20.55 11.19 -2.93
C LEU A 96 19.93 10.35 -1.82
N ARG A 97 20.74 9.88 -0.85
CA ARG A 97 20.27 9.13 0.31
C ARG A 97 19.25 9.95 1.12
N ARG A 98 19.52 11.24 1.37
CA ARG A 98 18.57 12.11 2.07
C ARG A 98 17.26 12.24 1.30
N ARG A 99 17.30 12.35 -0.03
CA ARG A 99 16.08 12.45 -0.85
C ARG A 99 15.26 11.16 -0.83
N ILE A 100 15.91 10.01 -1.00
CA ILE A 100 15.26 8.69 -0.93
C ILE A 100 14.61 8.48 0.43
N PHE A 101 15.34 8.78 1.51
CA PHE A 101 14.78 8.71 2.87
C PHE A 101 13.55 9.59 3.05
N ASN A 102 13.54 10.78 2.45
CA ASN A 102 12.40 11.70 2.50
C ASN A 102 11.33 11.40 1.43
N ASN A 103 11.41 10.25 0.74
CA ASN A 103 10.53 9.86 -0.37
C ASN A 103 10.40 10.95 -1.47
N ARG A 104 11.52 11.57 -1.84
CA ARG A 104 11.59 12.63 -2.85
C ARG A 104 12.44 12.23 -4.04
N LEU A 105 12.06 12.71 -5.21
CA LEU A 105 12.90 12.62 -6.40
C LEU A 105 14.08 13.62 -6.31
N PRO A 106 15.27 13.24 -6.80
CA PRO A 106 16.33 14.18 -7.13
C PRO A 106 15.93 15.06 -8.31
N ALA A 107 16.65 16.18 -8.47
CA ALA A 107 16.42 17.09 -9.59
C ALA A 107 16.72 16.44 -10.95
N ASP A 108 17.72 15.55 -10.98
CA ASP A 108 18.06 14.74 -12.15
C ASP A 108 18.11 13.26 -11.75
N PRO A 109 17.00 12.51 -11.95
CA PRO A 109 16.93 11.07 -11.68
C PRO A 109 17.94 10.25 -12.48
N ASP A 110 18.18 10.60 -13.74
CA ASP A 110 19.05 9.81 -14.62
C ASP A 110 20.52 9.98 -14.23
N ALA A 111 20.94 11.19 -13.85
CA ALA A 111 22.27 11.42 -13.30
C ALA A 111 22.49 10.66 -11.99
N ALA A 112 21.49 10.62 -11.11
CA ALA A 112 21.57 9.84 -9.87
C ALA A 112 21.75 8.34 -10.15
N VAL A 113 21.02 7.78 -11.12
CA VAL A 113 21.19 6.38 -11.54
C VAL A 113 22.58 6.13 -12.09
N ARG A 114 23.06 6.99 -13.01
CA ARG A 114 24.41 6.85 -13.60
C ARG A 114 25.51 6.91 -12.54
N LEU A 115 25.37 7.83 -11.57
CA LEU A 115 26.30 7.94 -10.45
C LEU A 115 26.40 6.65 -9.65
N VAL A 116 25.25 6.11 -9.22
CA VAL A 116 25.23 4.89 -8.40
C VAL A 116 25.69 3.68 -9.23
N ALA A 117 25.22 3.55 -10.47
CA ALA A 117 25.61 2.45 -11.37
C ALA A 117 27.11 2.44 -11.70
N GLY A 118 27.76 3.61 -11.71
CA GLY A 118 29.20 3.74 -11.88
C GLY A 118 30.01 3.22 -10.70
N LEU A 119 29.41 3.16 -9.50
CA LEU A 119 30.04 2.62 -8.28
C LEU A 119 29.63 1.16 -8.05
N ASP A 120 28.35 0.85 -8.23
CA ASP A 120 27.78 -0.48 -8.11
C ASP A 120 26.56 -0.62 -9.03
N ARG A 121 26.66 -1.55 -9.99
CA ARG A 121 25.62 -1.75 -11.01
C ARG A 121 24.28 -2.18 -10.41
N GLU A 122 24.29 -3.06 -9.41
CA GLU A 122 23.07 -3.58 -8.80
C GLU A 122 22.34 -2.48 -8.00
N ALA A 123 23.09 -1.70 -7.21
CA ALA A 123 22.58 -0.53 -6.52
C ALA A 123 22.03 0.51 -7.52
N GLY A 124 22.66 0.66 -8.69
CA GLY A 124 22.16 1.49 -9.79
C GLY A 124 20.80 1.03 -10.30
N GLU A 125 20.62 -0.28 -10.53
CA GLU A 125 19.35 -0.86 -10.97
C GLU A 125 18.25 -0.71 -9.92
N ARG A 126 18.58 -0.92 -8.64
CA ARG A 126 17.66 -0.69 -7.51
C ARG A 126 17.26 0.79 -7.39
N THR A 127 18.23 1.70 -7.55
CA THR A 127 17.98 3.16 -7.59
C THR A 127 17.03 3.52 -8.73
N ALA A 128 17.27 3.02 -9.94
CA ALA A 128 16.41 3.28 -11.10
C ALA A 128 14.99 2.75 -10.91
N ARG A 129 14.83 1.59 -10.27
CA ARG A 129 13.51 1.02 -9.95
C ARG A 129 12.76 1.89 -8.96
N TRP A 130 13.41 2.30 -7.87
CA TRP A 130 12.80 3.14 -6.84
C TRP A 130 12.37 4.49 -7.42
N LEU A 131 13.23 5.15 -8.20
CA LEU A 131 12.92 6.45 -8.83
C LEU A 131 11.74 6.36 -9.81
N ARG A 132 11.65 5.29 -10.61
CA ARG A 132 10.50 5.05 -11.49
C ARG A 132 9.22 4.79 -10.71
N GLY A 133 9.28 3.98 -9.65
CA GLY A 133 8.13 3.74 -8.77
C GLY A 133 7.63 5.05 -8.12
N ARG A 134 8.56 5.88 -7.64
CA ARG A 134 8.21 7.20 -7.11
C ARG A 134 7.63 8.13 -8.19
N ALA A 135 8.13 8.14 -9.42
CA ALA A 135 7.48 8.91 -10.49
C ALA A 135 6.03 8.42 -10.74
N ARG A 136 5.84 7.09 -10.83
CA ARG A 136 4.53 6.46 -11.03
C ARG A 136 3.53 6.74 -9.91
N LEU A 137 3.97 6.72 -8.65
CA LEU A 137 3.09 7.08 -7.54
C LEU A 137 2.68 8.56 -7.62
N ALA A 138 3.50 9.46 -8.18
CA ALA A 138 3.08 10.84 -8.44
C ALA A 138 1.91 10.92 -9.43
N GLU A 139 2.01 10.16 -10.52
CA GLU A 139 0.97 10.05 -11.54
C GLU A 139 -0.32 9.47 -10.95
N LEU A 140 -0.20 8.36 -10.21
CA LEU A 140 -1.33 7.72 -9.55
C LEU A 140 -2.04 8.67 -8.57
N THR A 141 -1.29 9.41 -7.75
CA THR A 141 -1.90 10.39 -6.83
C THR A 141 -2.61 11.52 -7.59
N ALA A 142 -2.06 11.96 -8.73
CA ALA A 142 -2.66 13.03 -9.53
C ALA A 142 -4.01 12.63 -10.16
N GLU A 143 -4.17 11.36 -10.55
CA GLU A 143 -5.42 10.83 -11.13
C GLU A 143 -6.59 10.78 -10.12
N GLY A 144 -6.29 10.74 -8.82
CA GLY A 144 -7.28 10.48 -7.78
C GLY A 144 -8.38 11.53 -7.62
N ALA A 145 -8.05 12.81 -7.84
CA ALA A 145 -8.98 13.91 -7.62
C ALA A 145 -10.18 13.83 -8.59
N GLU A 146 -9.92 13.56 -9.87
CA GLU A 146 -10.97 13.44 -10.89
C GLU A 146 -11.84 12.20 -10.67
N LEU A 147 -11.21 11.07 -10.30
CA LEU A 147 -11.91 9.83 -9.98
C LEU A 147 -12.85 9.99 -8.78
N LEU A 148 -12.36 10.58 -7.69
CA LEU A 148 -13.15 10.82 -6.48
C LEU A 148 -14.32 11.76 -6.77
N ASP A 149 -14.10 12.86 -7.49
CA ASP A 149 -15.20 13.78 -7.83
C ASP A 149 -16.26 13.12 -8.70
N GLY A 150 -15.83 12.28 -9.66
CA GLY A 150 -16.71 11.45 -10.50
C GLY A 150 -17.65 10.58 -9.68
N GLU A 151 -17.08 9.67 -8.87
CA GLU A 151 -17.87 8.73 -8.08
C GLU A 151 -18.67 9.43 -6.96
N LEU A 152 -18.18 10.54 -6.39
CA LEU A 152 -18.96 11.32 -5.42
C LEU A 152 -20.21 11.94 -6.05
N ARG A 153 -20.13 12.44 -7.29
CA ARG A 153 -21.31 12.94 -8.00
C ARG A 153 -22.34 11.84 -8.22
N GLU A 154 -21.88 10.66 -8.64
CA GLU A 154 -22.75 9.50 -8.86
C GLU A 154 -23.41 9.03 -7.55
N SER A 155 -22.62 8.87 -6.49
CA SER A 155 -23.08 8.47 -5.15
C SER A 155 -24.10 9.45 -4.58
N ARG A 156 -23.85 10.77 -4.70
CA ARG A 156 -24.82 11.81 -4.32
C ARG A 156 -26.10 11.74 -5.16
N GLY A 157 -25.99 11.42 -6.46
CA GLY A 157 -27.14 11.19 -7.33
C GLY A 157 -27.97 9.99 -6.89
N ALA A 158 -27.32 8.88 -6.53
CA ALA A 158 -27.98 7.69 -5.99
C ALA A 158 -28.68 7.98 -4.66
N LEU A 159 -28.02 8.72 -3.75
CA LEU A 159 -28.61 9.13 -2.48
C LEU A 159 -29.89 9.97 -2.68
N ARG A 160 -29.86 10.93 -3.61
CA ARG A 160 -31.05 11.75 -3.90
C ARG A 160 -32.22 10.91 -4.43
N ARG A 161 -31.97 9.88 -5.24
CA ARG A 161 -33.02 8.96 -5.72
C ARG A 161 -33.63 8.19 -4.57
N VAL A 162 -32.81 7.62 -3.69
CA VAL A 162 -33.27 6.89 -2.49
C VAL A 162 -34.14 7.78 -1.60
N LEU A 163 -33.77 9.06 -1.44
CA LEU A 163 -34.55 10.00 -0.63
C LEU A 163 -35.85 10.46 -1.29
N ALA A 164 -35.97 10.33 -2.62
CA ALA A 164 -37.15 10.73 -3.39
C ALA A 164 -38.15 9.58 -3.59
N GLU A 165 -37.77 8.34 -3.29
CA GLU A 165 -38.68 7.20 -3.28
C GLU A 165 -39.70 7.38 -2.14
N GLU A 166 -40.96 7.61 -2.49
CA GLU A 166 -42.06 7.58 -1.52
C GLU A 166 -42.17 6.17 -0.92
N ARG A 167 -42.29 6.11 0.41
CA ARG A 167 -42.38 4.88 1.18
C ARG A 167 -43.79 4.62 1.68
#